data_AF-A0A2V9K369-F1
#
_entry.id   AF-A0A2V9K369-F1
#
_cell.length_a   1.000
_cell.length_b   1.000
_cell.length_c   1.000
_cell.angle_alpha   90.00
_cell.angle_beta   90.00
_cell.angle_gamma   90.00
#
_symmetry.space_group_name_H-M   'P 1'
#
loop_
_entity.id
_entity.type
_entity.pdbx_description
1 polymer ?
#
loop_
_entity_poly.entity_id
_entity_poly.type
_entity_poly.pdbx_seq_one_letter_code
_entity_poly.pdbx_strand_id
1 'polypeptide(L)'
;MHVEASLLHHALGSFAVALCVAASPDSRCRIDWPSGSAGLGPARTAQIGRLYRNLPLRFEARRGPTEGDARFVCRGIGYTLFLTRAQVVMTFRTGSADGSGVVRTRLVGADPSSVPEGVDLLSSTSNYFVGNDPARWRTNVPNYARVRWRGLYPGIDLVYYGNQERLEYDFIVAPGVDPAAIRFALDGCGPVEMDSRGDLVVSARNGRGVLRRPTIYQVRDGRKEGVSGRYRLRDKLVSFEIGEYDPARPLVIDPVLVYSTYLGGSGVDFAHGIAMDSFGNAYIAGYTFSSDFPTLEGAASAREANRDAFITKLDLAGDRLVYSAYLGGNSDDNASGIAVDGMGYAYVTGSTSSADFPTMSPFQDSYGG
;
A
#
# COMPACT_ATOMS: atom_id res chain seq x y z
N MET A 1 12.32 30.19 -24.06
CA MET A 1 11.73 28.84 -24.04
C MET A 1 12.72 27.98 -23.27
N HIS A 2 12.51 27.88 -21.96
CA HIS A 2 13.54 27.43 -21.01
C HIS A 2 13.61 25.89 -20.98
N VAL A 3 14.81 25.38 -21.23
CA VAL A 3 15.21 24.00 -21.00
C VAL A 3 16.29 24.07 -19.92
N GLU A 4 15.99 23.59 -18.73
CA GLU A 4 17.01 23.33 -17.70
C GLU A 4 17.19 21.82 -17.58
N ALA A 5 18.40 21.36 -17.91
CA ALA A 5 18.86 20.00 -17.76
C ALA A 5 19.82 19.94 -16.56
N SER A 6 19.65 18.96 -15.68
CA SER A 6 20.63 18.62 -14.65
C SER A 6 20.97 17.13 -14.76
N LEU A 7 22.20 16.86 -15.21
CA LEU A 7 22.83 15.55 -15.32
C LEU A 7 23.31 15.07 -13.94
N LEU A 8 23.15 13.78 -13.63
CA LEU A 8 24.04 13.11 -12.67
C LEU A 8 24.29 11.65 -13.04
N HIS A 9 25.57 11.32 -13.15
CA HIS A 9 26.13 10.00 -13.46
C HIS A 9 25.99 9.02 -12.28
N HIS A 10 25.88 7.73 -12.63
CA HIS A 10 25.68 6.58 -11.75
C HIS A 10 26.85 5.60 -11.82
N ALA A 11 27.07 4.85 -10.73
CA ALA A 11 27.38 3.43 -10.83
C ALA A 11 27.19 2.64 -9.52
N LEU A 12 26.27 1.67 -9.52
CA LEU A 12 26.47 0.24 -9.19
C LEU A 12 25.09 -0.44 -9.07
N GLY A 13 24.84 -1.46 -9.90
CA GLY A 13 23.64 -2.32 -9.83
C GLY A 13 22.57 -2.08 -10.90
N SER A 14 22.99 -2.04 -12.16
CA SER A 14 22.23 -2.13 -13.42
C SER A 14 20.71 -1.95 -13.41
N PHE A 15 20.25 -0.71 -13.28
CA PHE A 15 19.09 -0.18 -14.01
C PHE A 15 19.43 1.25 -14.44
N ALA A 16 19.54 1.50 -15.74
CA ALA A 16 19.68 2.86 -16.28
C ALA A 16 18.52 3.12 -17.24
N VAL A 17 17.63 4.05 -16.87
CA VAL A 17 16.60 4.57 -17.76
C VAL A 17 17.25 5.65 -18.62
N ALA A 18 17.39 5.40 -19.93
CA ALA A 18 17.74 6.43 -20.88
C ALA A 18 16.45 7.16 -21.32
N LEU A 19 16.35 8.45 -21.01
CA LEU A 19 15.35 9.34 -21.57
C LEU A 19 15.88 9.88 -22.90
N CYS A 20 15.53 9.24 -24.02
CA CYS A 20 15.74 9.82 -25.35
C CYS A 20 14.52 10.69 -25.71
N VAL A 21 14.69 12.01 -25.67
CA VAL A 21 13.80 12.95 -26.36
C VAL A 21 14.33 13.08 -27.78
N ALA A 22 13.68 12.45 -28.75
CA ALA A 22 14.04 12.60 -30.15
C ALA A 22 13.45 13.90 -30.69
N ALA A 23 14.30 14.78 -31.22
CA ALA A 23 13.90 15.80 -32.18
C ALA A 23 14.97 15.88 -33.29
N SER A 24 14.50 15.72 -34.53
CA SER A 24 15.19 15.89 -35.84
C SER A 24 16.09 14.74 -36.35
N PRO A 25 16.04 14.38 -37.66
CA PRO A 25 16.72 13.20 -38.22
C PRO A 25 18.24 13.29 -38.40
N ASP A 26 18.87 14.46 -38.18
CA ASP A 26 20.25 14.70 -38.67
C ASP A 26 21.36 14.75 -37.62
N SER A 27 21.11 14.36 -36.37
CA SER A 27 22.14 14.44 -35.30
C SER A 27 22.64 13.06 -34.87
N ARG A 28 23.81 12.63 -35.36
CA ARG A 28 24.51 11.43 -34.86
C ARG A 28 25.03 11.70 -33.44
N CYS A 29 24.29 11.29 -32.41
CA CYS A 29 24.77 11.33 -31.04
C CYS A 29 25.59 10.07 -30.74
N ARG A 30 26.90 10.23 -30.50
CA ARG A 30 27.79 9.16 -30.05
C ARG A 30 27.92 9.27 -28.53
N ILE A 31 27.65 8.18 -27.80
CA ILE A 31 27.70 8.13 -26.33
C ILE A 31 29.05 7.52 -25.92
N ASP A 32 29.88 8.28 -25.20
CA ASP A 32 31.09 7.77 -24.54
C ASP A 32 30.77 7.47 -23.06
N TRP A 33 31.19 6.28 -22.59
CA TRP A 33 30.89 5.80 -21.23
C TRP A 33 32.13 5.93 -20.32
N PRO A 34 32.07 6.63 -19.17
CA PRO A 34 33.20 6.69 -18.26
C PRO A 34 33.28 5.43 -17.39
N SER A 35 34.49 4.91 -17.24
CA SER A 35 34.84 3.73 -16.45
C SER A 35 35.08 4.08 -14.98
N GLY A 36 34.10 3.85 -14.10
CA GLY A 36 34.31 3.92 -12.64
C GLY A 36 33.03 3.75 -11.81
N SER A 37 33.05 2.89 -10.80
CA SER A 37 31.87 2.44 -10.07
C SER A 37 31.80 2.87 -8.59
N ALA A 38 31.00 3.89 -8.25
CA ALA A 38 30.73 4.33 -6.89
C ALA A 38 29.22 4.48 -6.61
N GLY A 39 28.71 3.69 -5.65
CA GLY A 39 27.28 3.54 -5.35
C GLY A 39 26.57 4.81 -4.87
N LEU A 40 25.24 4.85 -5.03
CA LEU A 40 24.41 5.98 -4.60
C LEU A 40 24.38 6.12 -3.06
N GLY A 41 24.56 7.35 -2.58
CA GLY A 41 24.38 7.67 -1.17
C GLY A 41 22.92 7.50 -0.69
N PRO A 42 22.70 7.11 0.58
CA PRO A 42 21.39 6.74 1.13
C PRO A 42 20.32 7.84 1.01
N ALA A 43 20.69 9.11 1.09
CA ALA A 43 19.77 10.24 0.96
C ALA A 43 19.09 10.32 -0.42
N ARG A 44 19.84 10.03 -1.50
CA ARG A 44 19.32 10.10 -2.86
C ARG A 44 18.45 8.88 -3.19
N THR A 45 18.78 7.71 -2.65
CA THR A 45 17.93 6.50 -2.69
C THR A 45 16.60 6.73 -1.96
N ALA A 46 16.63 7.40 -0.81
CA ALA A 46 15.41 7.75 -0.06
C ALA A 46 14.52 8.75 -0.81
N GLN A 47 15.11 9.75 -1.48
CA GLN A 47 14.39 10.76 -2.26
C GLN A 47 13.70 10.15 -3.50
N ILE A 48 14.39 9.28 -4.24
CA ILE A 48 13.81 8.54 -5.37
C ILE A 48 12.70 7.60 -4.87
N GLY A 49 12.92 6.92 -3.73
CA GLY A 49 11.89 6.10 -3.10
C GLY A 49 10.66 6.88 -2.65
N ARG A 50 10.77 8.18 -2.33
CA ARG A 50 9.62 9.06 -2.02
C ARG A 50 8.86 9.46 -3.29
N LEU A 51 9.55 9.77 -4.38
CA LEU A 51 8.92 10.15 -5.65
C LEU A 51 8.16 9.00 -6.31
N TYR A 52 8.66 7.76 -6.22
CA TYR A 52 7.94 6.58 -6.70
C TYR A 52 6.75 6.18 -5.81
N ARG A 53 6.72 6.64 -4.55
CA ARG A 53 5.64 6.34 -3.58
C ARG A 53 4.36 7.14 -3.82
N ASN A 54 4.43 8.28 -4.49
CA ASN A 54 3.29 9.18 -4.77
C ASN A 54 2.65 8.94 -6.16
N LEU A 55 3.00 7.85 -6.84
CA LEU A 55 2.40 7.54 -8.13
C LEU A 55 1.09 6.77 -7.90
N PRO A 56 0.00 7.11 -8.61
CA PRO A 56 -1.25 6.38 -8.50
C PRO A 56 -1.03 4.89 -8.81
N LEU A 57 -1.77 4.06 -8.07
CA LEU A 57 -1.73 2.61 -8.21
C LEU A 57 -2.07 2.24 -9.67
N ARG A 58 -1.23 1.39 -10.27
CA ARG A 58 -1.31 1.01 -11.68
C ARG A 58 -0.99 -0.46 -11.87
N PHE A 59 -1.62 -1.05 -12.87
CA PHE A 59 -1.40 -2.44 -13.26
C PHE A 59 -0.54 -2.49 -14.50
N GLU A 60 0.65 -3.04 -14.37
CA GLU A 60 1.61 -3.17 -15.45
C GLU A 60 1.45 -4.54 -16.11
N ALA A 61 1.29 -4.57 -17.43
CA ALA A 61 1.20 -5.83 -18.17
C ALA A 61 2.53 -6.57 -18.23
N ARG A 62 2.49 -7.88 -18.00
CA ARG A 62 3.63 -8.78 -18.19
C ARG A 62 3.48 -9.58 -19.47
N ARG A 63 4.57 -9.70 -20.24
CA ARG A 63 4.63 -10.51 -21.46
C ARG A 63 5.62 -11.66 -21.27
N GLY A 64 5.16 -12.88 -21.52
CA GLY A 64 6.02 -14.04 -21.79
C GLY A 64 5.98 -15.16 -20.74
N PRO A 65 6.24 -16.42 -21.16
CA PRO A 65 6.28 -17.60 -20.29
C PRO A 65 7.48 -17.65 -19.32
N THR A 66 8.47 -16.75 -19.49
CA THR A 66 9.69 -16.69 -18.67
C THR A 66 9.55 -15.91 -17.35
N GLU A 67 8.40 -15.26 -17.11
CA GLU A 67 8.16 -14.42 -15.92
C GLU A 67 7.12 -15.00 -14.94
N GLY A 68 6.81 -16.30 -15.07
CA GLY A 68 5.74 -16.97 -14.32
C GLY A 68 4.34 -16.75 -14.94
N ASP A 69 3.30 -17.25 -14.28
CA ASP A 69 1.91 -17.15 -14.79
C ASP A 69 1.24 -15.77 -14.53
N ALA A 70 1.98 -14.81 -13.97
CA ALA A 70 1.47 -13.47 -13.70
C ALA A 70 1.30 -12.67 -15.01
N ARG A 71 0.08 -12.19 -15.24
CA ARG A 71 -0.29 -11.35 -16.40
C ARG A 71 -0.21 -9.87 -16.09
N PHE A 72 -0.49 -9.49 -14.84
CA PHE A 72 -0.33 -8.12 -14.37
C PHE A 72 0.41 -8.09 -13.05
N VAL A 73 1.19 -7.03 -12.85
CA VAL A 73 1.81 -6.71 -11.58
C VAL A 73 1.36 -5.32 -11.14
N CYS A 74 0.97 -5.21 -9.87
CA CYS A 74 0.71 -3.95 -9.21
C CYS A 74 1.65 -3.84 -8.00
N ARG A 75 2.21 -2.66 -7.77
CA ARG A 75 3.08 -2.40 -6.63
C ARG A 75 2.45 -1.29 -5.80
N GLY A 76 1.99 -1.65 -4.61
CA GLY A 76 1.51 -0.70 -3.63
C GLY A 76 2.54 -0.48 -2.53
N ILE A 77 2.18 0.33 -1.55
CA ILE A 77 3.01 0.59 -0.39
C ILE A 77 3.10 -0.71 0.44
N GLY A 78 4.29 -1.29 0.57
CA GLY A 78 4.53 -2.48 1.40
C GLY A 78 4.22 -3.83 0.76
N TYR A 79 3.60 -3.87 -0.42
CA TYR A 79 3.27 -5.13 -1.11
C TYR A 79 3.49 -5.09 -2.62
N THR A 80 3.65 -6.27 -3.21
CA THR A 80 3.51 -6.49 -4.65
C THR A 80 2.36 -7.46 -4.87
N LEU A 81 1.47 -7.12 -5.79
CA LEU A 81 0.34 -7.93 -6.22
C LEU A 81 0.66 -8.51 -7.60
N PHE A 82 0.50 -9.82 -7.73
CA PHE A 82 0.59 -10.52 -9.00
C PHE A 82 -0.77 -11.12 -9.34
N LEU A 83 -1.27 -10.78 -10.53
CA LEU A 83 -2.55 -11.26 -11.03
C LEU A 83 -2.28 -12.35 -12.07
N THR A 84 -2.62 -13.59 -11.76
CA THR A 84 -2.43 -14.76 -12.65
C THR A 84 -3.77 -15.21 -13.22
N ARG A 85 -3.82 -16.32 -13.97
CA ARG A 85 -5.10 -16.85 -14.45
C ARG A 85 -5.98 -17.36 -13.30
N ALA A 86 -5.38 -18.11 -12.38
CA ALA A 86 -6.10 -18.84 -11.33
C ALA A 86 -5.96 -18.25 -9.92
N GLN A 87 -5.07 -17.29 -9.72
CA GLN A 87 -4.71 -16.77 -8.40
C GLN A 87 -4.46 -15.27 -8.41
N VAL A 88 -4.77 -14.66 -7.28
CA VAL A 88 -4.22 -13.36 -6.89
C VAL A 88 -3.17 -13.62 -5.82
N VAL A 89 -1.93 -13.22 -6.08
CA VAL A 89 -0.80 -13.47 -5.18
C VAL A 89 -0.33 -12.14 -4.63
N MET A 90 -0.44 -11.97 -3.33
CA MET A 90 0.08 -10.82 -2.62
C MET A 90 1.36 -11.21 -1.88
N THR A 91 2.43 -10.49 -2.19
CA THR A 91 3.71 -10.65 -1.50
C THR A 91 4.01 -9.40 -0.70
N PHE A 92 4.11 -9.51 0.62
CA PHE A 92 4.51 -8.42 1.50
C PHE A 92 6.04 -8.30 1.49
N ARG A 93 6.54 -7.08 1.27
CA ARG A 93 7.98 -6.82 1.25
C ARG A 93 8.50 -6.91 2.68
N THR A 94 9.09 -8.04 3.01
CA THR A 94 9.88 -8.21 4.25
C THR A 94 11.32 -8.45 3.84
N GLY A 95 12.29 -7.96 4.61
CA GLY A 95 13.72 -8.04 4.31
C GLY A 95 14.33 -9.45 4.31
N SER A 96 13.54 -10.52 4.20
CA SER A 96 13.99 -11.91 4.27
C SER A 96 13.57 -12.71 3.04
N ALA A 97 14.53 -13.45 2.45
CA ALA A 97 14.42 -14.18 1.18
C ALA A 97 13.55 -15.47 1.21
N ASP A 98 12.89 -15.79 2.33
CA ASP A 98 12.31 -17.12 2.59
C ASP A 98 10.80 -17.25 2.29
N GLY A 99 10.23 -16.39 1.44
CA GLY A 99 8.82 -16.50 1.01
C GLY A 99 7.77 -16.32 2.12
N SER A 100 8.16 -15.89 3.32
CA SER A 100 7.35 -15.84 4.56
C SER A 100 6.27 -14.74 4.63
N GLY A 101 5.99 -14.06 3.51
CA GLY A 101 5.00 -12.99 3.39
C GLY A 101 4.09 -13.14 2.17
N VAL A 102 3.86 -14.36 1.69
CA VAL A 102 3.04 -14.61 0.50
C VAL A 102 1.66 -15.13 0.90
N VAL A 103 0.62 -14.38 0.58
CA VAL A 103 -0.78 -14.81 0.68
C VAL A 103 -1.34 -14.99 -0.72
N ARG A 104 -2.01 -16.12 -0.96
CA ARG A 104 -2.60 -16.45 -2.25
C ARG A 104 -4.10 -16.55 -2.11
N THR A 105 -4.82 -15.75 -2.88
CA THR A 105 -6.25 -15.90 -3.09
C THR A 105 -6.45 -16.80 -4.30
N ARG A 106 -6.85 -18.05 -4.07
CA ARG A 106 -7.18 -19.01 -5.12
C ARG A 106 -8.67 -18.96 -5.39
N LEU A 107 -9.04 -18.69 -6.64
CA LEU A 107 -10.44 -18.51 -7.08
C LEU A 107 -11.06 -19.89 -7.32
N VAL A 108 -11.79 -20.41 -6.33
CA VAL A 108 -12.25 -21.82 -6.30
C VAL A 108 -13.50 -21.99 -7.14
N GLY A 109 -13.42 -22.83 -8.17
CA GLY A 109 -14.53 -23.04 -9.11
C GLY A 109 -14.61 -21.97 -10.21
N ALA A 110 -13.59 -21.12 -10.33
CA ALA A 110 -13.47 -20.18 -11.44
C ALA A 110 -13.24 -20.91 -12.77
N ASP A 111 -13.71 -20.31 -13.85
CA ASP A 111 -13.48 -20.79 -15.21
C ASP A 111 -11.98 -20.74 -15.53
N PRO A 112 -11.34 -21.90 -15.81
CA PRO A 112 -9.89 -21.95 -16.09
C PRO A 112 -9.50 -21.26 -17.40
N SER A 113 -10.46 -20.96 -18.28
CA SER A 113 -10.26 -20.22 -19.51
C SER A 113 -10.33 -18.70 -19.32
N SER A 114 -10.91 -18.23 -18.20
CA SER A 114 -10.95 -16.81 -17.88
C SER A 114 -9.53 -16.29 -17.59
N VAL A 115 -9.20 -15.16 -18.19
CA VAL A 115 -7.88 -14.52 -18.04
C VAL A 115 -8.06 -13.05 -17.64
N PRO A 116 -7.16 -12.50 -16.81
CA PRO A 116 -7.17 -11.08 -16.52
C PRO A 116 -6.83 -10.28 -17.77
N GLU A 117 -7.57 -9.20 -17.99
CA GLU A 117 -7.40 -8.23 -19.07
C GLU A 117 -7.17 -6.84 -18.48
N GLY A 118 -6.27 -6.06 -19.09
CA GLY A 118 -6.04 -4.67 -18.70
C GLY A 118 -7.16 -3.78 -19.25
N VAL A 119 -7.75 -2.96 -18.38
CA VAL A 119 -8.86 -2.04 -18.71
C VAL A 119 -8.45 -0.62 -18.35
N ASP A 120 -8.87 0.34 -19.17
CA ASP A 120 -8.47 1.75 -19.14
C ASP A 120 -6.94 1.91 -19.21
N LEU A 121 -6.43 1.83 -20.43
CA LEU A 121 -5.02 2.08 -20.70
C LEU A 121 -4.64 3.49 -20.24
N LEU A 122 -3.60 3.57 -19.42
CA LEU A 122 -3.03 4.83 -18.97
C LEU A 122 -2.06 5.38 -20.02
N SER A 123 -1.92 6.70 -20.08
CA SER A 123 -0.91 7.35 -20.94
C SER A 123 0.53 7.06 -20.51
N SER A 124 0.72 6.58 -19.28
CA SER A 124 2.03 6.18 -18.75
C SER A 124 2.42 4.78 -19.20
N THR A 125 3.71 4.58 -19.47
CA THR A 125 4.31 3.26 -19.71
C THR A 125 5.47 3.01 -18.75
N SER A 126 5.83 1.74 -18.56
CA SER A 126 6.98 1.32 -17.76
C SER A 126 8.10 0.81 -18.68
N ASN A 127 9.35 1.07 -18.30
CA ASN A 127 10.54 0.61 -19.05
C ASN A 127 11.52 -0.07 -18.10
N TYR A 128 12.08 -1.20 -18.52
CA TYR A 128 13.02 -2.02 -17.77
C TYR A 128 14.27 -2.27 -18.59
N PHE A 129 15.37 -1.64 -18.18
CA PHE A 129 16.66 -1.77 -18.82
C PHE A 129 17.58 -2.61 -17.91
N VAL A 130 17.51 -3.93 -18.07
CA VAL A 130 18.28 -4.88 -17.25
C VAL A 130 19.57 -5.23 -17.98
N GLY A 131 20.71 -4.87 -17.37
CA GLY A 131 22.04 -5.13 -17.95
C GLY A 131 22.34 -4.27 -19.18
N ASN A 132 23.44 -4.61 -19.87
CA ASN A 132 23.95 -3.88 -21.03
C ASN A 132 23.53 -4.48 -22.38
N ASP A 133 22.70 -5.52 -22.40
CA ASP A 133 22.17 -6.15 -23.60
C ASP A 133 20.79 -5.56 -23.96
N PRO A 134 20.68 -4.74 -25.03
CA PRO A 134 19.41 -4.13 -25.42
C PRO A 134 18.33 -5.14 -25.81
N ALA A 135 18.69 -6.36 -26.23
CA ALA A 135 17.71 -7.41 -26.53
C ALA A 135 16.97 -7.89 -25.28
N ARG A 136 17.52 -7.62 -24.08
CA ARG A 136 16.90 -7.94 -22.78
C ARG A 136 16.11 -6.77 -22.19
N TRP A 137 16.16 -5.59 -22.82
CA TRP A 137 15.40 -4.44 -22.38
C TRP A 137 13.93 -4.59 -22.74
N ARG A 138 13.05 -4.20 -21.84
CA ARG A 138 11.61 -4.14 -22.07
C ARG A 138 11.16 -2.70 -22.03
N THR A 139 10.74 -2.17 -23.16
CA THR A 139 10.27 -0.79 -23.26
C THR A 139 8.78 -0.73 -23.59
N ASN A 140 8.17 0.43 -23.32
CA ASN A 140 6.77 0.72 -23.60
C ASN A 140 5.80 -0.31 -23.00
N VAL A 141 6.09 -0.80 -21.79
CA VAL A 141 5.20 -1.71 -21.09
C VAL A 141 3.93 -0.95 -20.71
N PRO A 142 2.74 -1.35 -21.18
CA PRO A 142 1.52 -0.61 -20.94
C PRO A 142 1.08 -0.73 -19.48
N ASN A 143 0.61 0.39 -18.93
CA ASN A 143 0.02 0.48 -17.61
C ASN A 143 -1.50 0.68 -17.75
N TYR A 144 -2.27 0.06 -16.86
CA TYR A 144 -3.74 0.11 -16.85
C TYR A 144 -4.24 0.62 -15.50
N ALA A 145 -5.37 1.32 -15.49
CA ALA A 145 -6.02 1.73 -14.25
C ALA A 145 -6.73 0.56 -13.56
N ARG A 146 -7.17 -0.43 -14.34
CA ARG A 146 -7.94 -1.58 -13.86
C ARG A 146 -7.49 -2.88 -14.53
N VAL A 147 -7.76 -4.01 -13.87
CA VAL A 147 -7.65 -5.35 -14.46
C VAL A 147 -8.95 -6.10 -14.22
N ARG A 148 -9.50 -6.73 -15.27
CA ARG A 148 -10.78 -7.45 -15.23
C ARG A 148 -10.63 -8.89 -15.67
N TRP A 149 -11.15 -9.83 -14.90
CA TRP A 149 -11.52 -11.15 -15.38
C TRP A 149 -12.99 -11.12 -15.80
N ARG A 150 -13.25 -11.42 -17.07
CA ARG A 150 -14.61 -11.58 -17.59
C ARG A 150 -15.04 -13.02 -17.42
N GLY A 151 -16.28 -13.23 -16.98
CA GLY A 151 -16.84 -14.56 -16.75
C GLY A 151 -15.95 -15.41 -15.86
N LEU A 152 -15.34 -14.81 -14.83
CA LEU A 152 -14.49 -15.53 -13.89
C LEU A 152 -15.26 -16.70 -13.27
N TYR A 153 -16.51 -16.45 -12.91
CA TYR A 153 -17.53 -17.48 -12.78
C TYR A 153 -18.58 -17.23 -13.87
N PRO A 154 -19.40 -18.22 -14.25
CA PRO A 154 -20.47 -18.00 -15.23
C PRO A 154 -21.34 -16.78 -14.89
N GLY A 155 -21.23 -15.72 -15.69
CA GLY A 155 -21.96 -14.47 -15.48
C GLY A 155 -21.45 -13.56 -14.34
N ILE A 156 -20.25 -13.80 -13.81
CA ILE A 156 -19.63 -13.00 -12.75
C ILE A 156 -18.23 -12.57 -13.16
N ASP A 157 -17.99 -11.27 -13.11
CA ASP A 157 -16.69 -10.68 -13.36
C ASP A 157 -15.96 -10.32 -12.07
N LEU A 158 -14.64 -10.25 -12.12
CA LEU A 158 -13.79 -9.73 -11.04
C LEU A 158 -12.97 -8.57 -11.58
N VAL A 159 -13.04 -7.41 -10.93
CA VAL A 159 -12.33 -6.20 -11.35
C VAL A 159 -11.44 -5.72 -10.22
N TYR A 160 -10.12 -5.62 -10.44
CA TYR A 160 -9.19 -4.94 -9.55
C TYR A 160 -8.91 -3.53 -10.04
N TYR A 161 -8.83 -2.57 -9.13
CA TYR A 161 -8.52 -1.18 -9.44
C TYR A 161 -7.84 -0.46 -8.27
N GLY A 162 -7.32 0.74 -8.55
CA GLY A 162 -6.77 1.62 -7.53
C GLY A 162 -7.72 2.76 -7.18
N ASN A 163 -7.88 3.06 -5.89
CA ASN A 163 -8.63 4.21 -5.39
C ASN A 163 -7.81 4.92 -4.30
N GLN A 164 -7.39 6.18 -4.54
CA GLN A 164 -6.54 6.94 -3.61
C GLN A 164 -5.33 6.13 -3.08
N GLU A 165 -4.60 5.47 -4.00
CA GLU A 165 -3.45 4.57 -3.70
C GLU A 165 -3.79 3.25 -2.98
N ARG A 166 -5.08 2.98 -2.73
CA ARG A 166 -5.57 1.73 -2.15
C ARG A 166 -5.95 0.75 -3.26
N LEU A 167 -5.64 -0.53 -3.05
CA LEU A 167 -6.09 -1.61 -3.93
C LEU A 167 -7.51 -2.00 -3.54
N GLU A 168 -8.42 -1.96 -4.50
CA GLU A 168 -9.80 -2.42 -4.34
C GLU A 168 -10.13 -3.48 -5.39
N TYR A 169 -11.17 -4.27 -5.14
CA TYR A 169 -11.71 -5.17 -6.13
C TYR A 169 -13.22 -5.40 -5.97
N ASP A 170 -13.89 -5.56 -7.11
CA ASP A 170 -15.32 -5.82 -7.19
C ASP A 170 -15.58 -7.19 -7.81
N PHE A 171 -16.51 -7.96 -7.24
CA PHE A 171 -17.25 -8.96 -8.01
C PHE A 171 -18.50 -8.31 -8.59
N ILE A 172 -18.66 -8.39 -9.92
CA ILE A 172 -19.82 -7.87 -10.64
C ILE A 172 -20.65 -9.06 -11.11
N VAL A 173 -21.79 -9.28 -10.45
CA VAL A 173 -22.73 -10.37 -10.74
C VAL A 173 -23.78 -9.86 -11.70
N ALA A 174 -23.91 -10.51 -12.87
CA ALA A 174 -24.92 -10.15 -13.85
C ALA A 174 -26.36 -10.46 -13.36
N PRO A 175 -27.39 -9.82 -13.93
CA PRO A 175 -28.78 -10.11 -13.60
C PRO A 175 -29.11 -11.61 -13.72
N GLY A 176 -29.86 -12.14 -12.75
CA GLY A 176 -30.29 -13.53 -12.69
C GLY A 176 -29.20 -14.54 -12.32
N VAL A 177 -27.96 -14.10 -12.09
CA VAL A 177 -26.85 -14.98 -11.72
C VAL A 177 -26.79 -15.16 -10.21
N ASP A 178 -26.55 -16.40 -9.77
CA ASP A 178 -26.42 -16.75 -8.36
C ASP A 178 -25.02 -16.38 -7.81
N PRO A 179 -24.92 -15.43 -6.86
CA PRO A 179 -23.65 -15.03 -6.26
C PRO A 179 -23.01 -16.13 -5.39
N ALA A 180 -23.73 -17.20 -5.03
CA ALA A 180 -23.17 -18.32 -4.26
C ALA A 180 -22.08 -19.11 -5.02
N ALA A 181 -21.92 -18.86 -6.33
CA ALA A 181 -20.80 -19.35 -7.11
C ALA A 181 -19.45 -18.79 -6.63
N ILE A 182 -19.43 -17.57 -6.06
CA ILE A 182 -18.20 -16.88 -5.68
C ILE A 182 -17.59 -17.53 -4.44
N ARG A 183 -16.44 -18.19 -4.62
CA ARG A 183 -15.68 -18.82 -3.53
C ARG A 183 -14.20 -18.64 -3.76
N PHE A 184 -13.46 -18.27 -2.72
CA PHE A 184 -12.01 -18.20 -2.80
C PHE A 184 -11.36 -18.77 -1.56
N ALA A 185 -10.22 -19.43 -1.75
CA ALA A 185 -9.41 -19.96 -0.66
C ALA A 185 -8.21 -19.06 -0.42
N LEU A 186 -7.87 -18.86 0.86
CA LEU A 186 -6.66 -18.16 1.27
C LEU A 186 -5.57 -19.17 1.61
N ASP A 187 -4.60 -19.30 0.72
CA ASP A 187 -3.46 -20.21 0.88
C ASP A 187 -2.19 -19.42 1.29
N GLY A 188 -1.23 -20.09 1.94
CA GLY A 188 0.05 -19.48 2.37
C GLY A 188 -0.01 -18.63 3.64
N CYS A 189 -1.21 -18.46 4.22
CA CYS A 189 -1.43 -17.82 5.51
C CYS A 189 -1.58 -18.83 6.66
N GLY A 190 -1.44 -18.37 7.90
CA GLY A 190 -1.87 -19.06 9.11
C GLY A 190 -3.41 -19.11 9.23
N PRO A 191 -3.96 -19.18 10.45
CA PRO A 191 -5.40 -19.19 10.67
C PRO A 191 -6.11 -17.98 10.06
N VAL A 192 -7.30 -18.21 9.53
CA VAL A 192 -8.23 -17.17 9.10
C VAL A 192 -9.43 -17.24 10.03
N GLU A 193 -9.80 -16.11 10.61
CA GLU A 193 -10.88 -16.02 11.59
C GLU A 193 -11.80 -14.85 11.25
N MET A 194 -13.05 -14.89 11.72
CA MET A 194 -13.97 -13.77 11.60
C MET A 194 -14.04 -13.03 12.93
N ASP A 195 -13.83 -11.71 12.92
CA ASP A 195 -13.95 -10.89 14.12
C ASP A 195 -15.42 -10.54 14.43
N SER A 196 -15.65 -9.85 15.56
CA SER A 196 -16.97 -9.42 16.00
C SER A 196 -17.66 -8.41 15.08
N ARG A 197 -16.90 -7.76 14.18
CA ARG A 197 -17.40 -6.81 13.18
C ARG A 197 -17.77 -7.51 11.86
N GLY A 198 -17.45 -8.79 11.73
CA GLY A 198 -17.62 -9.58 10.50
C GLY A 198 -16.47 -9.42 9.51
N ASP A 199 -15.34 -8.87 9.94
CA ASP A 199 -14.12 -8.77 9.14
C ASP A 199 -13.37 -10.12 9.18
N LEU A 200 -12.69 -10.48 8.09
CA LEU A 200 -11.83 -11.66 8.04
C LEU A 200 -10.40 -11.28 8.44
N VAL A 201 -9.94 -11.83 9.55
CA VAL A 201 -8.59 -11.66 10.04
C VAL A 201 -7.72 -12.82 9.59
N VAL A 202 -6.77 -12.53 8.70
CA VAL A 202 -5.84 -13.46 8.07
C VAL A 202 -4.50 -13.39 8.79
N SER A 203 -4.16 -14.42 9.55
CA SER A 203 -2.86 -14.49 10.22
C SER A 203 -1.77 -14.85 9.22
N ALA A 204 -0.63 -14.18 9.27
CA ALA A 204 0.57 -14.49 8.49
C ALA A 204 1.79 -14.54 9.41
N ARG A 205 2.90 -15.15 8.95
CA ARG A 205 4.10 -15.34 9.77
C ARG A 205 4.68 -14.01 10.31
N ASN A 206 4.45 -12.90 9.58
CA ASN A 206 5.02 -11.58 9.87
C ASN A 206 3.93 -10.51 10.17
N GLY A 207 2.70 -10.90 10.49
CA GLY A 207 1.62 -9.95 10.79
C GLY A 207 0.22 -10.53 10.60
N ARG A 208 -0.81 -9.68 10.67
CA ARG A 208 -2.20 -10.04 10.38
C ARG A 208 -2.73 -9.10 9.29
N GLY A 209 -3.51 -9.62 8.34
CA GLY A 209 -4.28 -8.84 7.36
C GLY A 209 -5.77 -8.90 7.68
N VAL A 210 -6.56 -7.88 7.34
CA VAL A 210 -7.99 -7.79 7.74
C VAL A 210 -8.89 -7.47 6.55
N LEU A 211 -9.48 -8.45 5.87
CA LEU A 211 -10.48 -8.12 4.85
C LEU A 211 -11.74 -7.60 5.55
N ARG A 212 -12.07 -6.33 5.33
CA ARG A 212 -13.30 -5.76 5.91
C ARG A 212 -14.49 -6.50 5.35
N ARG A 213 -15.54 -6.60 6.16
CA ARG A 213 -16.85 -7.11 5.73
C ARG A 213 -17.24 -6.47 4.38
N PRO A 214 -17.84 -7.23 3.47
CA PRO A 214 -18.11 -6.73 2.13
C PRO A 214 -19.15 -5.62 2.13
N THR A 215 -18.95 -4.60 1.31
CA THR A 215 -20.02 -3.69 0.92
C THR A 215 -20.71 -4.28 -0.29
N ILE A 216 -22.00 -4.56 -0.18
CA ILE A 216 -22.80 -5.13 -1.27
C ILE A 216 -23.85 -4.10 -1.69
N TYR A 217 -24.02 -3.89 -2.98
CA TYR A 217 -25.00 -2.93 -3.47
C TYR A 217 -25.49 -3.22 -4.89
N GLN A 218 -26.64 -2.65 -5.22
CA GLN A 218 -27.14 -2.50 -6.59
C GLN A 218 -27.16 -1.02 -6.95
N VAL A 219 -27.14 -0.70 -8.24
CA VAL A 219 -27.31 0.69 -8.69
C VAL A 219 -28.75 0.89 -9.15
N ARG A 220 -29.42 1.91 -8.62
CA ARG A 220 -30.77 2.33 -9.01
C ARG A 220 -30.75 3.83 -9.27
N ASP A 221 -31.16 4.24 -10.47
CA ASP A 221 -31.21 5.65 -10.87
C ASP A 221 -29.89 6.41 -10.60
N GLY A 222 -28.76 5.73 -10.85
CA GLY A 222 -27.41 6.27 -10.64
C GLY A 222 -26.93 6.30 -9.18
N ARG A 223 -27.72 5.79 -8.22
CA ARG A 223 -27.38 5.75 -6.79
C ARG A 223 -27.09 4.32 -6.33
N LYS A 224 -26.10 4.15 -5.44
CA LYS A 224 -25.83 2.86 -4.78
C LYS A 224 -26.91 2.60 -3.72
N GLU A 225 -27.62 1.49 -3.87
CA GLU A 225 -28.60 0.94 -2.93
C GLU A 225 -27.96 -0.25 -2.23
N GLY A 226 -27.75 -0.15 -0.92
CA GLY A 226 -27.06 -1.18 -0.14
C GLY A 226 -27.87 -2.47 -0.04
N VAL A 227 -27.20 -3.61 -0.18
CA VAL A 227 -27.74 -4.95 0.06
C VAL A 227 -27.04 -5.53 1.29
N SER A 228 -27.81 -6.10 2.21
CA SER A 228 -27.20 -6.72 3.39
C SER A 228 -26.39 -7.96 3.00
N GLY A 229 -25.25 -8.17 3.66
CA GLY A 229 -24.47 -9.39 3.45
C GLY A 229 -23.23 -9.45 4.33
N ARG A 230 -22.59 -10.61 4.34
CA ARG A 230 -21.39 -10.89 5.12
C ARG A 230 -20.57 -12.01 4.50
N TYR A 231 -19.34 -12.18 4.97
CA TYR A 231 -18.59 -13.39 4.65
C TYR A 231 -19.21 -14.63 5.32
N ARG A 232 -19.02 -15.77 4.67
CA ARG A 232 -19.08 -17.10 5.27
C ARG A 232 -17.71 -17.73 5.17
N LEU A 233 -17.19 -18.16 6.30
CA LEU A 233 -15.87 -18.78 6.40
C LEU A 233 -16.03 -20.25 6.81
N ARG A 234 -15.41 -21.15 6.04
CA ARG A 234 -15.25 -22.56 6.41
C ARG A 234 -13.78 -22.92 6.26
N ASP A 235 -13.07 -23.02 7.39
CA ASP A 235 -11.61 -23.08 7.43
C ASP A 235 -11.01 -21.86 6.70
N LYS A 236 -10.35 -22.02 5.55
CA LYS A 236 -9.81 -20.90 4.74
C LYS A 236 -10.59 -20.67 3.45
N LEU A 237 -11.72 -21.35 3.26
CA LEU A 237 -12.63 -21.11 2.15
C LEU A 237 -13.61 -19.99 2.52
N VAL A 238 -13.52 -18.89 1.77
CA VAL A 238 -14.38 -17.72 1.89
C VAL A 238 -15.46 -17.76 0.82
N SER A 239 -16.68 -17.45 1.24
CA SER A 239 -17.86 -17.27 0.40
C SER A 239 -18.71 -16.13 0.98
N PHE A 240 -19.86 -15.85 0.39
CA PHE A 240 -20.74 -14.76 0.81
C PHE A 240 -22.11 -15.28 1.23
N GLU A 241 -22.67 -14.66 2.27
CA GLU A 241 -24.10 -14.68 2.53
C GLU A 241 -24.65 -13.32 2.14
N ILE A 242 -25.68 -13.31 1.30
CA ILE A 242 -26.29 -12.11 0.74
C ILE A 242 -27.77 -12.14 1.09
N GLY A 243 -28.27 -11.02 1.60
CA GLY A 243 -29.69 -10.82 1.87
C GLY A 243 -30.50 -10.61 0.60
N GLU A 244 -31.75 -10.19 0.76
CA GLU A 244 -32.63 -9.96 -0.40
C GLU A 244 -32.13 -8.81 -1.28
N TYR A 245 -32.21 -9.02 -2.59
CA TYR A 245 -31.90 -8.05 -3.63
C TYR A 245 -32.77 -8.30 -4.86
N ASP A 246 -32.78 -7.37 -5.81
CA ASP A 246 -33.53 -7.53 -7.06
C ASP A 246 -32.72 -8.33 -8.09
N PRO A 247 -33.12 -9.57 -8.45
CA PRO A 247 -32.36 -10.40 -9.37
C PRO A 247 -32.35 -9.85 -10.80
N ALA A 248 -33.22 -8.90 -11.16
CA ALA A 248 -33.22 -8.28 -12.48
C ALA A 248 -32.11 -7.23 -12.67
N ARG A 249 -31.38 -6.88 -11.60
CA ARG A 249 -30.31 -5.88 -11.61
C ARG A 249 -28.95 -6.51 -11.29
N PRO A 250 -27.85 -5.97 -11.83
CA PRO A 250 -26.51 -6.40 -11.42
C PRO A 250 -26.29 -6.18 -9.92
N LEU A 251 -25.56 -7.10 -9.29
CA LEU A 251 -25.14 -6.99 -7.89
C LEU A 251 -23.63 -6.80 -7.85
N VAL A 252 -23.16 -5.82 -7.08
CA VAL A 252 -21.72 -5.58 -6.87
C VAL A 252 -21.36 -5.95 -5.44
N ILE A 253 -20.32 -6.76 -5.28
CA ILE A 253 -19.72 -7.13 -3.98
C ILE A 253 -18.32 -6.54 -3.95
N ASP A 254 -18.12 -5.52 -3.11
CA ASP A 254 -16.89 -4.76 -2.91
C ASP A 254 -16.30 -5.04 -1.51
N PRO A 255 -15.42 -6.03 -1.37
CA PRO A 255 -14.64 -6.26 -0.16
C PRO A 255 -13.36 -5.39 -0.11
N VAL A 256 -13.36 -4.40 0.78
CA VAL A 256 -12.22 -3.48 1.01
C VAL A 256 -11.18 -4.08 1.99
N LEU A 257 -9.88 -3.84 1.76
CA LEU A 257 -8.74 -4.10 2.69
C LEU A 257 -7.84 -2.84 2.67
N VAL A 258 -7.33 -2.24 3.76
CA VAL A 258 -6.37 -2.82 4.74
C VAL A 258 -6.65 -2.41 6.19
N TYR A 259 -6.69 -1.12 6.53
CA TYR A 259 -7.26 -0.60 7.78
C TYR A 259 -7.53 0.90 7.62
N SER A 260 -8.34 1.47 8.49
CA SER A 260 -8.58 2.91 8.62
C SER A 260 -9.05 3.15 10.04
N THR A 261 -8.50 4.16 10.71
CA THR A 261 -8.82 4.47 12.10
C THR A 261 -8.76 5.98 12.31
N TYR A 262 -9.33 6.47 13.41
CA TYR A 262 -9.16 7.85 13.87
C TYR A 262 -8.06 7.87 14.94
N LEU A 263 -7.16 8.84 14.85
CA LEU A 263 -6.13 9.09 15.83
C LEU A 263 -6.15 10.58 16.17
N GLY A 264 -6.67 10.91 17.36
CA GLY A 264 -6.90 12.27 17.83
C GLY A 264 -7.81 12.27 19.06
N GLY A 265 -7.88 13.41 19.75
CA GLY A 265 -8.78 13.65 20.88
C GLY A 265 -9.81 14.75 20.59
N SER A 266 -10.28 15.42 21.63
CA SER A 266 -11.32 16.46 21.59
C SER A 266 -10.87 17.82 21.06
N GLY A 267 -9.55 18.06 20.97
CA GLY A 267 -8.95 19.29 20.46
C GLY A 267 -8.53 19.20 18.99
N VAL A 268 -7.69 20.14 18.56
CA VAL A 268 -7.10 20.13 17.22
C VAL A 268 -5.81 19.31 17.25
N ASP A 269 -5.66 18.37 16.32
CA ASP A 269 -4.50 17.49 16.23
C ASP A 269 -3.89 17.55 14.84
N PHE A 270 -2.57 17.66 14.76
CA PHE A 270 -1.83 17.75 13.51
C PHE A 270 -0.84 16.60 13.40
N ALA A 271 -1.05 15.71 12.43
CA ALA A 271 -0.07 14.70 12.04
C ALA A 271 0.85 15.28 10.95
N HIS A 272 2.13 15.49 11.28
CA HIS A 272 3.10 16.08 10.35
C HIS A 272 4.02 15.05 9.70
N GLY A 273 4.27 13.93 10.39
CA GLY A 273 5.12 12.87 9.90
C GLY A 273 4.43 11.52 9.98
N ILE A 274 4.58 10.72 8.93
CA ILE A 274 4.27 9.30 8.96
C ILE A 274 5.44 8.50 8.40
N ALA A 275 5.79 7.44 9.10
CA ALA A 275 6.77 6.44 8.69
C ALA A 275 6.23 5.05 8.98
N MET A 276 6.89 4.03 8.44
CA MET A 276 6.58 2.64 8.75
C MET A 276 7.87 1.89 9.08
N ASP A 277 7.78 0.98 10.04
CA ASP A 277 8.85 0.02 10.27
C ASP A 277 8.84 -1.12 9.22
N SER A 278 9.82 -2.00 9.31
CA SER A 278 9.95 -3.19 8.46
C SER A 278 8.84 -4.23 8.69
N PHE A 279 8.03 -4.08 9.73
CA PHE A 279 6.87 -4.91 10.06
C PHE A 279 5.55 -4.30 9.59
N GLY A 280 5.58 -3.11 8.97
CA GLY A 280 4.41 -2.42 8.44
C GLY A 280 3.55 -1.72 9.50
N ASN A 281 4.05 -1.57 10.72
CA ASN A 281 3.42 -0.74 11.73
C ASN A 281 3.57 0.73 11.35
N ALA A 282 2.51 1.52 11.51
CA ALA A 282 2.55 2.94 11.20
C ALA A 282 3.04 3.74 12.41
N TYR A 283 4.02 4.60 12.18
CA TYR A 283 4.55 5.54 13.16
C TYR A 283 4.13 6.93 12.75
N ILE A 284 3.41 7.62 13.62
CA ILE A 284 2.81 8.92 13.35
C ILE A 284 3.39 9.88 14.38
N ALA A 285 3.90 11.01 13.90
CA ALA A 285 4.40 12.07 14.74
C ALA A 285 3.76 13.40 14.36
N GLY A 286 3.54 14.23 15.35
CA GLY A 286 2.83 15.48 15.19
C GLY A 286 2.74 16.24 16.50
N TYR A 287 1.73 17.10 16.61
CA TYR A 287 1.36 17.71 17.88
C TYR A 287 -0.14 17.75 18.06
N THR A 288 -0.56 17.91 19.31
CA THR A 288 -1.96 17.84 19.72
C THR A 288 -2.29 18.95 20.71
N PHE A 289 -3.47 19.54 20.56
CA PHE A 289 -4.10 20.42 21.55
C PHE A 289 -5.09 19.64 22.45
N SER A 290 -5.24 18.32 22.26
CA SER A 290 -6.22 17.46 22.92
C SER A 290 -5.71 16.95 24.26
N SER A 291 -6.49 17.15 25.33
CA SER A 291 -6.20 16.60 26.67
C SER A 291 -6.50 15.12 26.82
N ASP A 292 -7.24 14.56 25.87
CA ASP A 292 -7.71 13.19 25.79
C ASP A 292 -7.14 12.47 24.55
N PHE A 293 -5.94 12.87 24.09
CA PHE A 293 -5.29 12.20 22.97
C PHE A 293 -5.03 10.71 23.33
N PRO A 294 -5.26 9.76 22.41
CA PRO A 294 -5.11 8.33 22.70
C PRO A 294 -3.68 7.97 23.12
N THR A 295 -3.49 7.63 24.39
CA THR A 295 -2.22 7.17 24.98
C THR A 295 -2.39 5.80 25.62
N LEU A 296 -1.30 5.05 25.83
CA LEU A 296 -1.34 3.83 26.63
C LEU A 296 -1.23 4.18 28.12
N GLU A 297 -1.93 3.46 29.01
CA GLU A 297 -1.80 3.63 30.45
C GLU A 297 -0.32 3.59 30.89
N GLY A 298 0.12 4.63 31.59
CA GLY A 298 1.51 4.77 32.06
C GLY A 298 2.47 5.49 31.09
N ALA A 299 2.04 5.85 29.87
CA ALA A 299 2.74 6.85 29.07
C ALA A 299 2.55 8.23 29.73
N ALA A 300 3.65 8.97 29.90
CA ALA A 300 3.73 10.18 30.71
C ALA A 300 2.47 11.07 30.62
N SER A 301 1.74 11.14 31.73
CA SER A 301 0.67 12.09 31.95
C SER A 301 1.30 13.43 32.35
N ALA A 302 1.53 14.32 31.40
CA ALA A 302 1.76 15.72 31.73
C ALA A 302 1.48 16.57 30.50
N ARG A 303 0.24 17.07 30.40
CA ARG A 303 0.03 18.36 29.76
C ARG A 303 0.42 19.42 30.80
N GLU A 304 1.52 20.12 30.56
CA GLU A 304 1.76 21.42 31.21
C GLU A 304 1.78 22.57 30.19
N ALA A 305 1.64 22.28 28.89
CA ALA A 305 1.69 23.22 27.77
C ALA A 305 0.39 23.37 26.95
N ASN A 306 0.38 24.37 26.04
CA ASN A 306 -0.74 24.64 25.14
C ASN A 306 -0.82 23.61 23.99
N ARG A 307 0.33 23.13 23.47
CA ARG A 307 0.43 21.97 22.57
C ARG A 307 1.64 21.09 22.88
N ASP A 308 1.46 19.78 22.76
CA ASP A 308 2.52 18.79 22.96
C ASP A 308 2.79 18.00 21.68
N ALA A 309 4.05 17.67 21.42
CA ALA A 309 4.35 16.71 20.37
C ALA A 309 3.90 15.31 20.79
N PHE A 310 3.48 14.49 19.85
CA PHE A 310 3.15 13.09 20.10
C PHE A 310 3.92 12.16 19.16
N ILE A 311 4.13 10.94 19.63
CA ILE A 311 4.57 9.81 18.80
C ILE A 311 3.65 8.63 19.07
N THR A 312 2.97 8.18 18.02
CA THR A 312 2.09 7.02 18.07
C THR A 312 2.62 5.93 17.13
N LYS A 313 2.65 4.70 17.62
CA LYS A 313 2.82 3.50 16.79
C LYS A 313 1.51 2.71 16.79
N LEU A 314 0.89 2.62 15.61
CA LEU A 314 -0.21 1.70 15.33
C LEU A 314 0.35 0.38 14.83
N ASP A 315 -0.29 -0.72 15.20
CA ASP A 315 0.06 -2.00 14.62
C ASP A 315 -0.34 -2.09 13.14
N LEU A 316 0.09 -3.17 12.48
CA LEU A 316 -0.21 -3.41 11.06
C LEU A 316 -1.72 -3.44 10.75
N ALA A 317 -2.57 -3.80 11.72
CA ALA A 317 -4.02 -3.81 11.58
C ALA A 317 -4.65 -2.44 11.85
N GLY A 318 -3.88 -1.48 12.37
CA GLY A 318 -4.30 -0.12 12.63
C GLY A 318 -5.38 0.03 13.69
N ASP A 319 -5.65 -1.00 14.49
CA ASP A 319 -6.69 -0.99 15.51
C ASP A 319 -6.15 -1.13 16.94
N ARG A 320 -4.82 -1.22 17.10
CA ARG A 320 -4.15 -1.19 18.41
C ARG A 320 -2.98 -0.23 18.44
N LEU A 321 -2.90 0.56 19.52
CA LEU A 321 -1.71 1.30 19.88
C LEU A 321 -0.65 0.32 20.40
N VAL A 322 0.47 0.20 19.69
CA VAL A 322 1.66 -0.51 20.17
C VAL A 322 2.38 0.34 21.21
N TYR A 323 2.47 1.64 20.92
CA TYR A 323 2.76 2.67 21.91
C TYR A 323 2.16 4.00 21.45
N SER A 324 1.87 4.89 22.39
CA SER A 324 1.47 6.26 22.09
C SER A 324 1.80 7.13 23.29
N ALA A 325 2.61 8.16 23.07
CA ALA A 325 3.15 9.01 24.13
C ALA A 325 3.30 10.45 23.66
N TYR A 326 3.19 11.37 24.62
CA TYR A 326 3.62 12.74 24.47
C TYR A 326 5.16 12.81 24.52
N LEU A 327 5.74 13.74 23.75
CA LEU A 327 7.17 14.04 23.73
C LEU A 327 7.33 15.56 23.90
N GLY A 328 7.64 16.00 25.11
CA GLY A 328 7.69 17.42 25.43
C GLY A 328 7.93 17.68 26.91
N GLY A 329 7.96 18.97 27.25
CA GLY A 329 8.05 19.48 28.62
C GLY A 329 6.95 20.51 28.90
N ASN A 330 7.25 21.54 29.67
CA ASN A 330 6.25 22.48 30.18
C ASN A 330 5.84 23.61 29.21
N SER A 331 6.39 23.63 28.00
CA SER A 331 6.10 24.63 26.96
C SER A 331 5.72 23.97 25.62
N ASP A 332 5.48 24.77 24.58
CA ASP A 332 5.06 24.25 23.28
C ASP A 332 6.11 23.33 22.63
N ASP A 333 5.64 22.14 22.20
CA ASP A 333 6.45 21.14 21.54
C ASP A 333 5.86 20.72 20.18
N ASN A 334 6.72 20.47 19.19
CA ASN A 334 6.30 20.10 17.84
C ASN A 334 7.20 19.01 17.27
N ALA A 335 6.60 17.91 16.81
CA ALA A 335 7.25 16.99 15.89
C ALA A 335 6.86 17.33 14.44
N SER A 336 7.87 17.61 13.61
CA SER A 336 7.73 18.02 12.21
C SER A 336 7.97 16.87 11.23
N GLY A 337 8.64 15.81 11.67
CA GLY A 337 8.95 14.67 10.83
C GLY A 337 9.36 13.45 11.65
N ILE A 338 9.19 12.29 11.05
CA ILE A 338 9.59 11.01 11.62
C ILE A 338 10.23 10.13 10.55
N ALA A 339 11.30 9.45 10.93
CA ALA A 339 11.90 8.35 10.18
C ALA A 339 12.04 7.15 11.11
N VAL A 340 11.98 5.94 10.56
CA VAL A 340 12.15 4.71 11.32
C VAL A 340 13.23 3.88 10.63
N ASP A 341 14.18 3.37 11.40
CA ASP A 341 15.23 2.51 10.86
C ASP A 341 14.79 1.04 10.74
N GLY A 342 15.70 0.20 10.25
CA GLY A 342 15.43 -1.24 10.08
C GLY A 342 15.25 -2.01 11.39
N MET A 343 15.66 -1.44 12.53
CA MET A 343 15.54 -2.03 13.86
C MET A 343 14.28 -1.56 14.59
N GLY A 344 13.53 -0.62 14.02
CA GLY A 344 12.28 -0.09 14.57
C GLY A 344 12.47 1.12 15.48
N TYR A 345 13.67 1.72 15.51
CA TYR A 345 13.92 2.96 16.23
C TYR A 345 13.34 4.15 15.46
N ALA A 346 12.55 4.97 16.15
CA ALA A 346 11.98 6.18 15.61
C ALA A 346 12.91 7.37 15.85
N TYR A 347 13.19 8.11 14.77
CA TYR A 347 13.95 9.35 14.76
C TYR A 347 12.96 10.46 14.46
N VAL A 348 12.75 11.34 15.43
CA VAL A 348 11.80 12.43 15.32
C VAL A 348 12.56 13.75 15.25
N THR A 349 12.17 14.59 14.31
CA THR A 349 12.67 15.96 14.19
C THR A 349 11.56 16.92 14.57
N GLY A 350 11.93 18.09 15.09
CA GLY A 350 10.96 18.99 15.66
C GLY A 350 11.58 20.25 16.24
N SER A 351 10.75 20.99 16.96
CA SER A 351 11.14 22.15 17.76
C SER A 351 10.51 22.04 19.14
N THR A 352 11.26 22.45 20.16
CA THR A 352 10.78 22.56 21.54
C THR A 352 11.00 23.98 22.03
N SER A 353 10.07 24.51 22.82
CA SER A 353 10.28 25.71 23.64
C SER A 353 10.39 25.36 25.13
N SER A 354 10.50 24.07 25.45
CA SER A 354 10.48 23.51 26.80
C SER A 354 11.91 23.44 27.34
N ALA A 355 12.16 24.17 28.44
CA ALA A 355 13.46 24.16 29.11
C ALA A 355 13.76 22.83 29.82
N ASP A 356 12.72 22.03 30.04
CA ASP A 356 12.66 20.76 30.73
C ASP A 356 12.39 19.59 29.77
N PHE A 357 12.67 19.76 28.46
CA PHE A 357 12.48 18.73 27.46
C PHE A 357 13.22 17.43 27.85
N PRO A 358 12.58 16.24 27.70
CA PRO A 358 13.17 14.97 28.12
C PRO A 358 14.39 14.63 27.25
N THR A 359 15.57 14.57 27.88
CA THR A 359 16.83 14.21 27.21
C THR A 359 17.49 13.00 27.86
N MET A 360 18.25 12.25 27.06
CA MET A 360 19.11 11.17 27.53
C MET A 360 20.44 11.24 26.78
N SER A 361 21.51 11.59 27.51
CA SER A 361 22.85 11.84 26.95
C SER A 361 22.87 12.83 25.76
N PRO A 362 22.27 14.03 25.90
CA PRO A 362 22.20 14.97 24.80
C PRO A 362 23.56 15.60 24.47
N PHE A 363 23.74 16.00 23.21
CA PHE A 363 24.90 16.82 22.81
C PHE A 363 24.87 18.22 23.45
N GLN A 364 23.67 18.77 23.62
CA GLN A 364 23.39 20.00 24.33
C GLN A 364 22.32 19.74 25.39
N ASP A 365 22.68 19.90 26.66
CA ASP A 365 21.87 19.55 27.83
C ASP A 365 20.98 20.69 28.35
N SER A 366 21.08 21.87 27.75
CA SER A 366 20.33 23.08 28.11
C SER A 366 19.71 23.74 26.90
N TYR A 367 18.47 24.21 27.03
CA TYR A 367 17.74 24.87 25.95
C TYR A 367 18.48 26.11 25.44
N GLY A 368 18.74 26.17 24.13
CA GLY A 368 19.55 27.22 23.49
C GLY A 368 18.80 28.16 22.55
N GLY A 369 17.49 27.94 22.34
CA GLY A 369 16.67 28.71 21.40
C GLY A 369 15.79 27.84 20.52
#